data_AF-A0A426TL54-F1
#
_entry.id   AF-A0A426TL54-F1
#
_cell.length_a   1.000
_cell.length_b   1.000
_cell.length_c   1.000
_cell.angle_alpha   90.00
_cell.angle_beta   90.00
_cell.angle_gamma   90.00
#
_symmetry.space_group_name_H-M   'P 1'
#
loop_
_entity.id
_entity.type
_entity.pdbx_description
1 polymer ?
#
loop_
_entity_poly.entity_id
_entity_poly.type
_entity_poly.pdbx_seq_one_letter_code
_entity_poly.pdbx_strand_id
1 'polypeptide(L)'
;SVHRSRFLLSMSGRYGHALYADRPAARLGDPPRTVGIDATAWEVLDVVAVGGQDRTSDDVAVVDRYGRCVGVVRLADLVRALSDTRVEEAAGLNPLTRLPGSDAITVEADRRIAAGRTLALSWLDIDHFK
;
A
#
# COMPACT_ATOMS: atom_id res chain seq x y z
N SER A 1 -16.92 7.19 2.93
CA SER A 1 -17.43 6.28 1.89
C SER A 1 -18.95 6.14 2.03
N VAL A 2 -19.69 5.83 0.96
CA VAL A 2 -21.13 5.52 1.05
C VAL A 2 -21.30 4.03 0.77
N HIS A 3 -21.66 3.25 1.79
CA HIS A 3 -21.86 1.82 1.61
C HIS A 3 -23.13 1.54 0.78
N ARG A 4 -22.98 0.85 -0.36
CA ARG A 4 -24.07 0.60 -1.33
C ARG A 4 -25.31 0.01 -0.66
N SER A 5 -25.15 -1.01 0.17
CA SER A 5 -26.28 -1.68 0.84
C SER A 5 -27.05 -0.74 1.78
N ARG A 6 -26.35 0.08 2.57
CA ARG A 6 -26.94 1.04 3.51
C ARG A 6 -27.66 2.16 2.75
N PHE A 7 -27.05 2.64 1.68
CA PHE A 7 -27.66 3.62 0.79
C PHE A 7 -28.96 3.09 0.17
N LEU A 8 -28.92 1.89 -0.43
CA LEU A 8 -30.08 1.30 -1.07
C LEU A 8 -31.21 1.02 -0.08
N LEU A 9 -30.91 0.55 1.14
CA LEU A 9 -31.89 0.40 2.21
C LEU A 9 -32.55 1.74 2.60
N SER A 10 -31.77 2.82 2.64
CA SER A 10 -32.29 4.16 2.97
C SER A 10 -33.18 4.72 1.86
N MET A 11 -32.87 4.40 0.59
CA MET A 11 -33.59 4.90 -0.59
C MET A 11 -34.83 4.08 -0.96
N SER A 12 -34.84 2.77 -0.69
CA SER A 12 -35.90 1.86 -1.12
C SER A 12 -37.15 1.85 -0.24
N GLY A 13 -37.11 2.51 0.92
CA GLY A 13 -38.29 2.69 1.77
C GLY A 13 -39.38 3.53 1.10
N ARG A 14 -40.63 3.40 1.57
CA ARG A 14 -41.84 4.06 1.01
C ARG A 14 -41.69 5.57 0.75
N TYR A 15 -40.83 6.25 1.51
CA TYR A 15 -40.53 7.67 1.37
C TYR A 15 -39.02 7.97 1.25
N GLY A 16 -38.18 6.96 1.02
CA GLY A 16 -36.72 7.09 1.01
C GLY A 16 -36.25 8.17 0.03
N HIS A 17 -36.72 8.10 -1.21
CA HIS A 17 -36.42 9.12 -2.20
C HIS A 17 -36.85 10.53 -1.76
N ALA A 18 -38.10 10.70 -1.31
CA ALA A 18 -38.61 12.02 -0.90
C ALA A 18 -37.86 12.63 0.29
N LEU A 19 -37.33 11.79 1.19
CA LEU A 19 -36.60 12.24 2.37
C LEU A 19 -35.12 12.56 2.09
N TYR A 20 -34.51 11.87 1.11
CA TYR A 20 -33.06 11.88 0.91
C TYR A 20 -32.58 12.37 -0.45
N ALA A 21 -33.43 12.48 -1.48
CA ALA A 21 -33.01 12.84 -2.84
C ALA A 21 -32.31 14.20 -2.93
N ASP A 22 -32.82 15.20 -2.19
CA ASP A 22 -32.24 16.55 -2.16
C ASP A 22 -31.33 16.79 -0.95
N ARG A 23 -30.96 15.72 -0.24
CA ARG A 23 -30.07 15.83 0.93
C ARG A 23 -28.62 15.63 0.50
N PRO A 24 -27.66 16.32 1.14
CA PRO A 24 -26.25 16.08 0.89
C PRO A 24 -25.90 14.61 1.12
N ALA A 25 -25.17 14.01 0.17
CA ALA A 25 -24.73 12.61 0.23
C ALA A 25 -23.93 12.30 1.52
N ALA A 26 -23.27 13.32 2.08
CA ALA A 26 -22.56 13.23 3.37
C ALA A 26 -23.46 12.75 4.53
N ARG A 27 -24.78 12.91 4.46
CA ARG A 27 -25.70 12.39 5.49
C ARG A 27 -25.86 10.88 5.49
N LEU A 28 -25.59 10.24 4.36
CA LEU A 28 -25.67 8.78 4.18
C LEU A 28 -24.29 8.13 4.09
N GLY A 29 -23.23 8.95 4.07
CA GLY A 29 -21.84 8.52 3.98
C GLY A 29 -21.11 8.65 5.31
N ASP A 30 -20.07 7.85 5.47
CA ASP A 30 -19.12 7.99 6.57
C ASP A 30 -18.05 9.03 6.21
N PRO A 31 -17.53 9.78 7.20
CA PRO A 31 -16.47 10.75 6.96
C PRO A 31 -15.27 10.07 6.28
N PRO A 32 -14.66 10.74 5.28
CA PRO A 32 -13.51 10.18 4.58
C PRO A 32 -12.35 10.03 5.57
N ARG A 33 -11.58 8.94 5.39
CA ARG A 33 -10.26 8.84 6.01
C ARG A 33 -9.30 9.68 5.18
N THR A 34 -8.41 10.41 5.83
CA THR A 34 -7.52 11.33 5.16
C THR A 34 -6.08 11.14 5.59
N VAL A 35 -5.15 11.28 4.65
CA VAL A 35 -3.70 11.34 4.89
C VAL A 35 -3.10 12.55 4.21
N GLY A 36 -1.95 13.02 4.69
CA GLY A 36 -1.21 14.11 4.05
C GLY A 36 -0.60 13.68 2.70
N ILE A 37 -0.21 14.67 1.89
CA ILE A 37 0.44 14.45 0.59
C ILE A 37 1.77 13.67 0.70
N ASP A 38 2.47 13.82 1.82
CA ASP A 38 3.75 13.18 2.08
C ASP A 38 3.61 11.84 2.83
N ALA A 39 2.39 11.32 2.94
CA ALA A 39 2.14 10.09 3.69
C ALA A 39 2.74 8.86 3.00
N THR A 40 3.35 8.02 3.81
CA THR A 40 3.91 6.73 3.42
C THR A 40 2.82 5.67 3.24
N ALA A 41 3.16 4.60 2.51
CA ALA A 41 2.29 3.43 2.38
C ALA A 41 1.84 2.85 3.73
N TRP A 42 2.74 2.85 4.73
CA TRP A 42 2.45 2.34 6.07
C TRP A 42 1.47 3.23 6.83
N GLU A 43 1.61 4.55 6.76
CA GLU A 43 0.66 5.47 7.40
C GLU A 43 -0.74 5.34 6.80
N VAL A 44 -0.84 5.09 5.48
CA VAL A 44 -2.13 4.79 4.84
C VAL A 44 -2.73 3.49 5.38
N LEU A 45 -1.93 2.44 5.54
CA LEU A 45 -2.38 1.16 6.11
C LEU A 45 -2.83 1.31 7.57
N ASP A 46 -2.10 2.05 8.38
CA ASP A 46 -2.45 2.31 9.79
C ASP A 46 -3.79 3.03 9.89
N VAL A 47 -4.00 4.08 9.06
CA VAL A 47 -5.26 4.81 9.01
C VAL A 47 -6.43 3.91 8.67
N VAL A 48 -6.25 2.90 7.81
CA VAL A 48 -7.28 1.92 7.48
C VAL A 48 -7.48 0.91 8.62
N ALA A 49 -6.39 0.40 9.20
CA ALA A 49 -6.39 -0.62 10.25
C ALA A 49 -7.05 -0.18 11.56
N VAL A 50 -7.00 1.12 11.89
CA VAL A 50 -7.70 1.70 13.05
C VAL A 50 -9.23 1.68 12.90
N GLY A 51 -9.74 1.29 11.71
CA GLY A 51 -11.15 1.09 11.44
C GLY A 51 -11.79 -0.12 12.08
N GLY A 52 -13.08 -0.02 12.44
CA GLY A 52 -13.93 -1.22 12.58
C GLY A 52 -13.95 -2.03 11.27
N GLN A 53 -14.15 -3.35 11.40
CA GLN A 53 -14.05 -4.33 10.30
C GLN A 53 -14.86 -3.96 9.04
N ASP A 54 -15.98 -3.27 9.21
CA ASP A 54 -16.87 -2.83 8.12
C ASP A 54 -16.28 -1.72 7.23
N ARG A 55 -15.17 -1.11 7.64
CA ARG A 55 -14.52 0.02 6.95
C ARG A 55 -13.06 -0.25 6.59
N THR A 56 -12.61 -1.50 6.68
CA THR A 56 -11.24 -1.91 6.34
C THR A 56 -10.97 -1.87 4.85
N SER A 57 -11.99 -1.84 3.98
CA SER A 57 -11.80 -1.70 2.51
C SER A 57 -11.92 -0.26 2.01
N ASP A 58 -12.09 0.73 2.91
CA ASP A 58 -12.28 2.12 2.48
C ASP A 58 -11.02 2.68 1.81
N ASP A 59 -11.22 3.33 0.67
CA ASP A 59 -10.20 4.17 0.05
C ASP A 59 -9.89 5.39 0.94
N VAL A 60 -8.66 5.89 0.85
CA VAL A 60 -8.15 6.98 1.68
C VAL A 60 -7.95 8.23 0.82
N ALA A 61 -8.50 9.37 1.24
CA ALA A 61 -8.32 10.63 0.56
C ALA A 61 -6.96 11.25 0.93
N VAL A 62 -6.24 11.75 -0.06
CA VAL A 62 -5.00 12.51 0.14
C VAL A 62 -5.36 13.99 0.22
N VAL A 63 -4.92 14.67 1.27
CA VAL A 63 -5.19 16.09 1.51
C VAL A 63 -3.91 16.91 1.56
N ASP A 64 -4.00 18.14 1.08
CA ASP A 64 -2.93 19.13 1.29
C ASP A 64 -2.97 19.71 2.71
N ARG A 65 -2.00 20.58 3.02
CA ARG A 65 -1.92 21.29 4.31
C ARG A 65 -3.12 22.17 4.65
N TYR A 66 -3.97 22.47 3.67
CA TYR A 66 -5.20 23.26 3.84
C TYR A 66 -6.44 22.37 3.92
N GLY A 67 -6.28 21.04 3.96
CA GLY A 67 -7.36 20.07 4.02
C GLY A 67 -8.07 19.85 2.68
N ARG A 68 -7.52 20.34 1.56
CA ARG A 68 -8.12 20.15 0.24
C ARG A 68 -7.74 18.78 -0.30
N CYS A 69 -8.72 18.04 -0.78
CA CYS A 69 -8.49 16.75 -1.43
C CYS A 69 -7.69 16.96 -2.72
N VAL A 70 -6.51 16.34 -2.79
CA VAL A 70 -5.60 16.37 -3.95
C VAL A 70 -5.50 15.01 -4.64
N GLY A 71 -6.07 13.95 -4.06
CA GLY A 71 -6.04 12.62 -4.63
C GLY A 71 -6.73 11.57 -3.74
N VAL A 72 -6.70 10.33 -4.20
CA VAL A 72 -7.25 9.17 -3.47
C VAL A 72 -6.30 8.00 -3.64
N VAL A 73 -6.01 7.30 -2.54
CA VAL A 73 -5.28 6.03 -2.53
C VAL A 73 -6.30 4.92 -2.40
N ARG A 74 -6.31 4.01 -3.39
CA ARG A 74 -7.12 2.80 -3.33
C ARG A 74 -6.38 1.74 -2.54
N LEU A 75 -7.02 1.19 -1.51
CA LEU A 75 -6.37 0.19 -0.67
C LEU A 75 -5.98 -1.06 -1.48
N ALA A 76 -6.81 -1.46 -2.44
CA ALA A 76 -6.52 -2.59 -3.32
C ALA A 76 -5.22 -2.40 -4.11
N ASP A 77 -4.97 -1.18 -4.63
CA ASP A 77 -3.75 -0.88 -5.37
C ASP A 77 -2.54 -0.85 -4.44
N LEU A 78 -2.70 -0.32 -3.23
CA LEU A 78 -1.65 -0.27 -2.22
C LEU A 78 -1.21 -1.69 -1.81
N VAL A 79 -2.17 -2.56 -1.51
CA VAL A 79 -1.90 -3.97 -1.17
C VAL A 79 -1.24 -4.70 -2.34
N ARG A 80 -1.70 -4.43 -3.58
CA ARG A 80 -1.08 -5.01 -4.78
C ARG A 80 0.38 -4.56 -4.94
N ALA A 81 0.65 -3.26 -4.84
CA ALA A 81 2.00 -2.71 -4.95
C ALA A 81 2.94 -3.26 -3.87
N LEU A 82 2.48 -3.39 -2.62
CA LEU A 82 3.25 -3.99 -1.53
C LEU A 82 3.51 -5.49 -1.73
N SER A 83 2.59 -6.18 -2.40
CA SER A 83 2.76 -7.60 -2.74
C SER A 83 3.77 -7.77 -3.88
N ASP A 84 3.74 -6.88 -4.86
CA ASP A 84 4.67 -6.89 -6.00
C ASP A 84 6.11 -6.56 -5.56
N THR A 85 6.28 -5.65 -4.59
CA THR A 85 7.60 -5.26 -4.05
C THR A 85 8.33 -6.45 -3.37
N ARG A 86 7.59 -7.39 -2.78
CA ARG A 86 8.19 -8.60 -2.18
C ARG A 86 8.75 -9.58 -3.21
N VAL A 87 8.29 -9.51 -4.46
CA VAL A 87 8.80 -10.37 -5.55
C VAL A 87 10.18 -9.89 -6.00
N GLU A 88 10.42 -8.58 -6.05
CA GLU A 88 11.72 -8.01 -6.42
C GLU A 88 12.80 -8.26 -5.35
N GLU A 89 12.45 -8.16 -4.06
CA GLU A 89 13.38 -8.50 -2.97
C GLU A 89 13.71 -10.00 -2.92
N ALA A 90 12.75 -10.88 -3.24
CA ALA A 90 12.98 -12.32 -3.29
C ALA A 90 13.73 -12.76 -4.56
N ALA A 91 13.53 -12.08 -5.70
CA ALA A 91 14.21 -12.38 -6.96
C ALA A 91 15.72 -12.11 -6.90
N GLY A 92 16.16 -11.18 -6.05
CA GLY A 92 17.58 -10.90 -5.82
C GLY A 92 18.29 -11.87 -4.88
N LEU A 93 17.58 -12.82 -4.27
CA LEU A 93 18.15 -13.78 -3.32
C LEU A 93 18.30 -15.15 -3.97
N ASN A 94 19.38 -15.85 -3.64
CA ASN A 94 19.54 -17.24 -4.03
C ASN A 94 18.42 -18.08 -3.37
N PRO A 95 17.64 -18.85 -4.16
CA PRO A 95 16.44 -19.55 -3.68
C PRO A 95 16.74 -20.63 -2.62
N LEU A 96 17.97 -21.11 -2.53
CA LEU A 96 18.40 -22.11 -1.55
C LEU A 96 18.95 -21.50 -0.26
N THR A 97 19.61 -20.35 -0.33
CA THR A 97 20.32 -19.77 0.83
C THR A 97 19.66 -18.52 1.39
N ARG A 98 18.75 -17.87 0.65
CA ARG A 98 18.17 -16.56 0.94
C ARG A 98 19.24 -15.45 1.14
N LEU A 99 20.47 -15.68 0.68
CA LEU A 99 21.53 -14.69 0.62
C LEU A 99 21.48 -13.95 -0.73
N PRO A 100 22.11 -12.77 -0.86
CA PRO A 100 22.21 -12.05 -2.14
C PRO A 100 22.71 -12.98 -3.26
N GLY A 101 22.00 -12.99 -4.39
CA GLY A 101 22.41 -13.73 -5.58
C GLY A 101 23.71 -13.21 -6.17
N SER A 102 24.35 -14.02 -7.02
CA SER A 102 25.65 -13.70 -7.64
C SER A 102 25.64 -12.38 -8.41
N ASP A 103 24.52 -12.01 -9.02
CA ASP A 103 24.36 -10.75 -9.76
C ASP A 103 24.41 -9.54 -8.82
N ALA A 104 23.76 -9.62 -7.65
CA ALA A 104 23.80 -8.57 -6.64
C ALA A 104 25.20 -8.37 -6.06
N ILE A 105 25.94 -9.47 -5.87
CA ILE A 105 27.35 -9.44 -5.42
C ILE A 105 28.23 -8.77 -6.49
N THR A 106 28.02 -9.12 -7.77
CA THR A 106 28.80 -8.58 -8.90
C THR A 106 28.60 -7.08 -9.06
N VAL A 107 27.35 -6.61 -9.03
CA VAL A 107 27.02 -5.18 -9.13
C VAL A 107 27.67 -4.36 -8.01
N GLU A 108 27.65 -4.85 -6.77
CA GLU A 108 28.27 -4.14 -5.64
C GLU A 108 29.81 -4.20 -5.69
N ALA A 109 30.40 -5.30 -6.17
CA ALA A 109 31.83 -5.41 -6.39
C ALA A 109 32.32 -4.40 -7.44
N ASP A 110 31.64 -4.34 -8.59
CA ASP A 110 31.95 -3.39 -9.67
C ASP A 110 31.83 -1.94 -9.20
N ARG A 111 30.79 -1.64 -8.42
CA ARG A 111 30.61 -0.32 -7.82
C ARG A 111 31.77 0.08 -6.89
N ARG A 112 32.30 -0.85 -6.09
CA ARG A 112 33.42 -0.57 -5.17
C ARG A 112 34.74 -0.43 -5.89
N ILE A 113 34.96 -1.25 -6.92
CA ILE A 113 36.12 -1.15 -7.81
C ILE A 113 36.14 0.21 -8.52
N ALA A 114 35.00 0.62 -9.11
CA ALA A 114 34.87 1.91 -9.78
C ALA A 114 35.09 3.11 -8.83
N ALA A 115 34.77 2.94 -7.55
CA ALA A 115 34.98 3.97 -6.52
C ALA A 115 36.41 3.96 -5.93
N GLY A 116 37.31 3.10 -6.39
CA GLY A 116 38.67 2.95 -5.84
C GLY A 116 38.71 2.50 -4.38
N ARG A 117 37.62 1.90 -3.89
CA ARG A 117 37.51 1.45 -2.50
C ARG A 117 38.04 0.02 -2.37
N THR A 118 38.93 -0.19 -1.41
CA THR A 118 39.44 -1.53 -1.09
C THR A 118 38.27 -2.42 -0.67
N LEU A 119 38.15 -3.58 -1.32
CA LEU A 119 37.19 -4.61 -0.96
C LEU A 119 37.92 -5.95 -0.79
N ALA A 120 37.45 -6.78 0.14
CA ALA A 120 37.87 -8.16 0.28
C ALA A 120 36.64 -9.04 0.03
N LEU A 121 36.75 -9.96 -0.92
CA LEU A 121 35.72 -10.94 -1.24
C LEU A 121 36.22 -12.31 -0.76
N SER A 122 35.38 -13.04 -0.03
CA SER A 122 35.62 -14.45 0.28
C SER A 122 34.47 -15.26 -0.29
N TRP A 123 34.79 -16.29 -1.05
CA TRP A 123 33.81 -17.21 -1.63
C TRP A 123 33.91 -18.53 -0.87
N LEU A 124 32.80 -18.97 -0.29
CA LEU A 124 32.67 -20.30 0.30
C LEU A 124 31.71 -21.10 -0.57
N ASP A 125 32.27 -22.06 -1.28
CA ASP A 125 31.49 -23.01 -2.05
C ASP A 125 30.90 -24.07 -1.11
N ILE A 126 29.58 -24.14 -1.03
CA ILE A 126 28.85 -25.12 -0.20
C ILE A 126 28.18 -26.12 -1.14
N ASP A 127 28.98 -26.82 -1.93
CA ASP A 127 28.54 -28.00 -2.66
C ASP A 127 28.48 -29.17 -1.67
N HIS A 128 27.29 -29.48 -1.12
CA HIS A 128 26.85 -30.83 -0.65
C HIS A 128 25.42 -30.85 -0.06
N PHE A 129 24.45 -30.17 -0.69
CA PHE A 129 23.03 -30.43 -0.38
C PHE A 129 22.54 -31.63 -1.21
N LYS A 130 22.51 -32.82 -0.60
CA LYS A 130 21.69 -33.95 -1.06
C LYS A 130 20.25 -33.79 -0.56
#